data_AF-A0A250KQL1-F1
#
_entry.id   AF-A0A250KQL1-F1
#
_cell.length_a   1.000
_cell.length_b   1.000
_cell.length_c   1.000
_cell.angle_alpha   90.00
_cell.angle_beta   90.00
_cell.angle_gamma   90.00
#
_symmetry.space_group_name_H-M   'P 1'
#
loop_
_entity.id
_entity.type
_entity.pdbx_description
1 polymer ?
#
loop_
_entity_poly.entity_id
_entity_poly.type
_entity_poly.pdbx_seq_one_letter_code
_entity_poly.pdbx_strand_id
1 'polypeptide(L)'
;MQPFRLPQDLHIHTTYSQYDGSVVPEQSAELIARVRHAEIIGISDHFEHFADSLYDNYVHDLRALGLWVGTEVDGAGSVDFASSLHFDYYIYHCYDRDADYRAVEKLLATGSPVIIAHPNALDTNLNRVPGQCLVELNNRYVWRCDWMRFYGPHRQRFRFVINSDAHQPLWLGQSVARRAAAELGVQEVSITDL
;
A
#
# COMPACT_ATOMS: atom_id res chain seq x y z
N MET A 1 14.97 25.39 -8.40
CA MET A 1 13.58 24.89 -8.56
C MET A 1 13.52 23.59 -7.77
N GLN A 2 12.68 23.50 -6.74
CA GLN A 2 12.53 22.22 -6.05
C GLN A 2 11.83 21.23 -7.00
N PRO A 3 12.27 19.97 -7.06
CA PRO A 3 11.55 18.96 -7.83
C PRO A 3 10.12 18.83 -7.29
N PHE A 4 9.16 18.65 -8.19
CA PHE A 4 7.78 18.35 -7.82
C PHE A 4 7.75 17.07 -6.98
N ARG A 5 7.04 17.11 -5.85
CA ARG A 5 6.81 15.94 -4.99
C ARG A 5 5.37 15.50 -5.09
N LEU A 6 5.18 14.18 -5.10
CA LEU A 6 3.86 13.58 -4.93
C LEU A 6 3.36 13.88 -3.50
N PRO A 7 2.05 14.06 -3.29
CA PRO A 7 1.51 14.22 -1.93
C PRO A 7 1.87 13.07 -0.99
N GLN A 8 1.70 11.82 -1.43
CA GLN A 8 2.15 10.65 -0.68
C GLN A 8 2.45 9.44 -1.56
N ASP A 9 3.19 8.49 -1.00
CA ASP A 9 3.36 7.13 -1.52
C ASP A 9 3.56 6.16 -0.36
N LEU A 10 2.63 5.23 -0.17
CA LEU A 10 2.56 4.33 0.97
C LEU A 10 2.79 2.86 0.59
N HIS A 11 2.91 2.56 -0.71
CA HIS A 11 3.12 1.21 -1.19
C HIS A 11 4.45 1.14 -1.93
N ILE A 12 5.51 0.84 -1.19
CA ILE A 12 6.88 0.74 -1.69
C ILE A 12 7.53 -0.45 -1.02
N HIS A 13 8.16 -1.29 -1.83
CA HIS A 13 8.95 -2.43 -1.40
C HIS A 13 10.42 -2.06 -1.44
N THR A 14 11.18 -2.59 -0.50
CA THR A 14 12.60 -2.38 -0.35
C THR A 14 13.33 -3.71 -0.26
N THR A 15 14.65 -3.66 -0.07
CA THR A 15 15.49 -4.83 0.20
C THR A 15 15.06 -5.67 1.42
N TYR A 16 14.13 -5.19 2.25
CA TYR A 16 13.47 -6.01 3.27
C TYR A 16 12.57 -7.10 2.68
N SER A 17 12.02 -6.89 1.48
CA SER A 17 11.32 -7.91 0.70
C SER A 17 12.29 -8.86 -0.03
N GLN A 18 13.22 -9.48 0.70
CA GLN A 18 14.39 -10.19 0.16
C GLN A 18 14.11 -11.37 -0.80
N TYR A 19 12.91 -11.95 -0.80
CA TYR A 19 12.54 -13.04 -1.71
C TYR A 19 11.68 -12.58 -2.90
N ASP A 20 11.38 -11.29 -3.00
CA ASP A 20 10.71 -10.75 -4.17
C ASP A 20 11.71 -10.50 -5.30
N GLY A 21 11.60 -11.29 -6.38
CA GLY A 21 12.46 -11.18 -7.55
C GLY A 21 12.32 -9.88 -8.35
N SER A 22 11.31 -9.05 -8.06
CA SER A 22 11.14 -7.72 -8.66
C SER A 22 11.95 -6.65 -7.92
N VAL A 23 12.29 -6.89 -6.65
CA VAL A 23 13.10 -5.98 -5.83
C VAL A 23 14.57 -6.09 -6.21
N VAL A 24 15.17 -4.95 -6.57
CA VAL A 24 16.60 -4.87 -6.86
C VAL A 24 17.39 -4.38 -5.62
N PRO A 25 18.69 -4.73 -5.48
CA PRO A 25 19.50 -4.32 -4.33
C PRO A 25 19.58 -2.80 -4.12
N GLU A 26 19.41 -2.01 -5.18
CA GLU A 26 19.40 -0.55 -5.13
C GLU A 26 18.14 0.02 -4.46
N GLN A 27 17.04 -0.75 -4.40
CA GLN A 27 15.78 -0.33 -3.77
C GLN A 27 15.88 -0.42 -2.24
N SER A 28 16.83 0.31 -1.64
CA SER A 28 17.01 0.38 -0.19
C SER A 28 16.16 1.50 0.43
N ALA A 29 15.80 1.36 1.71
CA ALA A 29 15.05 2.40 2.43
C ALA A 29 15.81 3.75 2.45
N GLU A 30 17.14 3.73 2.54
CA GLU A 30 17.98 4.93 2.52
C GLU A 30 17.96 5.62 1.16
N LEU A 31 17.91 4.86 0.06
CA LEU A 31 17.74 5.46 -1.26
C LEU A 31 16.39 6.16 -1.35
N ILE A 32 15.31 5.50 -0.92
CA ILE A 32 13.96 6.05 -0.92
C ILE A 32 13.89 7.33 -0.10
N ALA A 33 14.42 7.31 1.14
CA ALA A 33 14.48 8.48 2.01
C ALA A 33 15.28 9.64 1.40
N ARG A 34 16.35 9.34 0.64
CA ARG A 34 17.20 10.34 -0.01
C ARG A 34 16.56 10.94 -1.26
N VAL A 35 15.94 10.10 -2.10
CA VAL A 35 15.25 10.54 -3.32
C VAL A 35 14.05 11.41 -2.97
N ARG A 36 13.30 11.00 -1.94
CA ARG A 36 12.17 11.74 -1.38
C ARG A 36 11.21 12.26 -2.46
N HIS A 37 10.69 11.34 -3.26
CA HIS A 37 9.79 11.61 -4.39
C HIS A 37 8.40 12.06 -3.95
N ALA A 38 8.00 11.77 -2.71
CA ALA A 38 6.75 12.21 -2.10
C ALA A 38 6.98 12.98 -0.80
N GLU A 39 5.99 13.76 -0.36
CA GLU A 39 6.04 14.46 0.94
C GLU A 39 5.85 13.49 2.11
N ILE A 40 4.91 12.57 1.97
CA ILE A 40 4.68 11.46 2.90
C ILE A 40 5.13 10.17 2.22
N ILE A 41 6.07 9.46 2.84
CA ILE A 41 6.59 8.20 2.32
C ILE A 41 6.42 7.13 3.37
N GLY A 42 5.75 6.05 2.99
CA GLY A 42 5.68 4.83 3.76
C GLY A 42 6.31 3.67 3.01
N ILE A 43 6.96 2.78 3.77
CA ILE A 43 7.48 1.51 3.26
C ILE A 43 6.55 0.41 3.76
N SER A 44 6.22 -0.52 2.87
CA SER A 44 5.25 -1.58 3.12
C SER A 44 5.73 -2.89 2.48
N ASP A 45 6.88 -3.36 2.93
CA ASP A 45 7.44 -4.63 2.48
C ASP A 45 6.50 -5.80 2.77
N HIS A 46 6.69 -6.89 2.02
CA HIS A 46 5.94 -8.12 2.22
C HIS A 46 6.20 -8.68 3.61
N PHE A 47 5.12 -8.83 4.38
CA PHE A 47 5.13 -9.17 5.80
C PHE A 47 5.97 -10.41 6.09
N GLU A 48 5.78 -11.48 5.30
CA GLU A 48 6.43 -12.78 5.46
C GLU A 48 7.96 -12.75 5.27
N HIS A 49 8.51 -11.69 4.67
CA HIS A 49 9.95 -11.60 4.44
C HIS A 49 10.73 -11.11 5.67
N PHE A 50 10.08 -10.43 6.62
CA PHE A 50 10.75 -9.80 7.75
C PHE A 50 10.09 -10.04 9.12
N ALA A 51 8.80 -10.39 9.18
CA ALA A 51 8.02 -10.37 10.43
C ALA A 51 8.60 -11.21 11.58
N ASP A 52 9.13 -12.41 11.29
CA ASP A 52 9.58 -13.35 12.33
C ASP A 52 10.87 -12.95 13.04
N SER A 53 11.79 -12.29 12.34
CA SER A 53 13.18 -12.13 12.82
C SER A 53 13.76 -10.73 12.62
N LEU A 54 13.12 -9.92 11.78
CA LEU A 54 13.62 -8.60 11.39
C LEU A 54 12.62 -7.49 11.68
N TYR A 55 11.44 -7.77 12.25
CA TYR A 55 10.43 -6.75 12.55
C TYR A 55 11.00 -5.57 13.36
N ASP A 56 11.72 -5.82 14.44
CA ASP A 56 12.27 -4.73 15.27
C ASP A 56 13.30 -3.89 14.49
N ASN A 57 14.14 -4.52 13.66
CA ASN A 57 15.10 -3.82 12.81
C ASN A 57 14.39 -3.01 11.72
N TYR A 58 13.38 -3.61 11.09
CA TYR A 58 12.54 -2.97 10.08
C TYR A 58 11.91 -1.70 10.62
N VAL A 59 11.23 -1.77 11.77
CA VAL A 59 10.63 -0.60 12.41
C VAL A 59 11.70 0.41 12.79
N HIS A 60 12.79 -0.02 13.42
CA HIS A 60 13.86 0.88 13.86
C HIS A 60 14.45 1.69 12.69
N ASP A 61 14.87 1.01 11.63
CA ASP A 61 15.55 1.62 10.49
C ASP A 61 14.64 2.61 9.75
N LEU A 62 13.39 2.22 9.50
CA LEU A 62 12.43 3.09 8.82
C LEU A 62 12.11 4.35 9.64
N ARG A 63 11.95 4.21 10.95
CA ARG A 63 11.73 5.36 11.85
C ARG A 63 12.96 6.27 11.91
N ALA A 64 14.16 5.70 11.94
CA ALA A 64 15.40 6.48 11.91
C ALA A 64 15.54 7.31 10.64
N LEU A 65 14.97 6.84 9.53
CA LEU A 65 14.90 7.56 8.25
C LEU A 65 13.71 8.54 8.16
N GLY A 66 12.85 8.60 9.17
CA GLY A 66 11.66 9.45 9.19
C GLY A 66 10.55 8.98 8.23
N LEU A 67 10.52 7.68 7.92
CA LEU A 67 9.52 7.06 7.05
C LEU A 67 8.35 6.49 7.87
N TRP A 68 7.19 6.39 7.23
CA TRP A 68 6.04 5.66 7.79
C TRP A 68 6.28 4.15 7.67
N VAL A 69 5.86 3.41 8.70
CA VAL A 69 6.11 1.97 8.84
C VAL A 69 4.83 1.21 8.57
N GLY A 70 4.66 0.74 7.33
CA GLY A 70 3.58 -0.15 6.95
C GLY A 70 4.07 -1.57 6.69
N THR A 71 3.18 -2.43 6.22
CA THR A 71 3.52 -3.74 5.67
C THR A 71 2.45 -4.17 4.69
N GLU A 72 2.83 -4.95 3.69
CA GLU A 72 1.88 -5.66 2.85
C GLU A 72 1.65 -7.08 3.37
N VAL A 73 0.39 -7.38 3.70
CA VAL A 73 -0.03 -8.70 4.17
C VAL A 73 -0.72 -9.44 3.04
N ASP A 74 -0.12 -10.56 2.61
CA ASP A 74 -0.61 -11.39 1.53
C ASP A 74 -1.76 -12.33 1.98
N GLY A 75 -2.96 -11.75 2.06
CA GLY A 75 -4.18 -12.49 2.33
C GLY A 75 -4.30 -13.03 3.77
N ALA A 76 -5.34 -13.84 3.99
CA ALA A 76 -5.79 -14.17 5.35
C ALA A 76 -4.79 -14.99 6.20
N GLY A 77 -3.82 -15.67 5.58
CA GLY A 77 -2.95 -16.64 6.26
C GLY A 77 -2.04 -16.01 7.32
N SER A 78 -1.62 -14.77 7.11
CA SER A 78 -0.64 -14.08 7.96
C SER A 78 -1.26 -13.01 8.86
N VAL A 79 -2.56 -12.74 8.72
CA VAL A 79 -3.24 -11.63 9.41
C VAL A 79 -3.24 -11.77 10.93
N ASP A 80 -3.38 -12.99 11.45
CA ASP A 80 -3.34 -13.19 12.91
C ASP A 80 -1.98 -12.78 13.50
N PHE A 81 -0.89 -13.04 12.76
CA PHE A 81 0.43 -12.59 13.20
C PHE A 81 0.62 -11.09 12.94
N ALA A 82 0.26 -10.59 11.75
CA ALA A 82 0.42 -9.19 11.40
C ALA A 82 -0.37 -8.24 12.33
N SER A 83 -1.56 -8.64 12.77
CA SER A 83 -2.38 -7.88 13.72
C SER A 83 -1.88 -7.92 15.17
N SER A 84 -0.94 -8.81 15.48
CA SER A 84 -0.28 -8.84 16.79
C SER A 84 0.93 -7.89 16.89
N LEU A 85 1.39 -7.38 15.73
CA LEU A 85 2.48 -6.42 15.61
C LEU A 85 1.91 -5.01 15.34
N HIS A 86 2.74 -3.97 15.49
CA HIS A 86 2.30 -2.59 15.37
C HIS A 86 2.86 -1.91 14.11
N PHE A 87 1.96 -1.57 13.20
CA PHE A 87 2.27 -0.79 11.99
C PHE A 87 1.43 0.48 11.95
N ASP A 88 1.95 1.52 11.30
CA ASP A 88 1.21 2.76 11.06
C ASP A 88 0.00 2.53 10.14
N TYR A 89 0.10 1.57 9.22
CA TYR A 89 -0.96 1.17 8.31
C TYR A 89 -0.68 -0.23 7.75
N TYR A 90 -1.71 -0.87 7.21
CA TYR A 90 -1.61 -2.14 6.53
C TYR A 90 -2.00 -1.97 5.05
N ILE A 91 -1.14 -2.47 4.16
CA ILE A 91 -1.52 -2.83 2.80
C ILE A 91 -2.02 -4.28 2.84
N TYR A 92 -3.17 -4.58 2.23
CA TYR A 92 -3.77 -5.90 2.31
C TYR A 92 -4.22 -6.43 0.95
N HIS A 93 -3.73 -7.62 0.60
CA HIS A 93 -4.24 -8.41 -0.52
C HIS A 93 -5.57 -9.07 -0.17
N CYS A 94 -6.67 -8.44 -0.57
CA CYS A 94 -8.00 -9.01 -0.35
C CYS A 94 -8.47 -9.83 -1.54
N TYR A 95 -8.17 -11.12 -1.58
CA TYR A 95 -8.75 -12.02 -2.58
C TYR A 95 -10.27 -12.17 -2.39
N ASP A 96 -11.03 -12.50 -3.45
CA ASP A 96 -12.48 -12.75 -3.33
C ASP A 96 -12.80 -14.10 -2.68
N ARG A 97 -12.39 -14.26 -1.41
CA ARG A 97 -12.65 -15.43 -0.56
C ARG A 97 -13.16 -14.95 0.79
N ASP A 98 -14.08 -15.70 1.39
CA ASP A 98 -14.67 -15.34 2.70
C ASP A 98 -13.63 -15.15 3.81
N ALA A 99 -12.52 -15.89 3.73
CA ALA A 99 -11.44 -15.78 4.70
C ALA A 99 -10.78 -14.39 4.66
N ASP A 100 -10.56 -13.83 3.48
CA ASP A 100 -9.90 -12.52 3.33
C ASP A 100 -10.78 -11.39 3.83
N TYR A 101 -12.09 -11.40 3.54
CA TYR A 101 -12.99 -10.38 4.08
C TYR A 101 -13.08 -10.43 5.61
N ARG A 102 -13.07 -11.63 6.22
CA ARG A 102 -12.98 -11.74 7.69
C ARG A 102 -11.64 -11.26 8.23
N ALA A 103 -10.56 -11.44 7.48
CA ALA A 103 -9.23 -11.02 7.88
C ALA A 103 -9.08 -9.49 7.81
N VAL A 104 -9.72 -8.83 6.84
CA VAL A 104 -9.82 -7.35 6.80
C VAL A 104 -10.39 -6.79 8.10
N GLU A 105 -11.47 -7.39 8.63
CA GLU A 105 -12.07 -6.95 9.90
C GLU A 105 -11.09 -7.08 11.09
N LYS A 106 -10.22 -8.10 11.08
CA LYS A 106 -9.17 -8.25 12.11
C LYS A 106 -8.12 -7.16 12.01
N LEU A 107 -7.69 -6.81 10.79
CA LEU A 107 -6.75 -5.70 10.59
C LEU A 107 -7.39 -4.37 11.01
N LEU A 108 -8.65 -4.12 10.65
CA LEU A 108 -9.38 -2.92 11.08
C LEU A 108 -9.49 -2.83 12.61
N ALA A 109 -9.64 -3.96 13.30
CA ALA A 109 -9.72 -4.01 14.76
C ALA A 109 -8.41 -3.59 15.47
N THR A 110 -7.28 -3.51 14.76
CA THR A 110 -6.03 -2.94 15.31
C THR A 110 -6.12 -1.43 15.53
N GLY A 111 -7.05 -0.76 14.84
CA GLY A 111 -7.18 0.70 14.81
C GLY A 111 -6.29 1.40 13.78
N SER A 112 -5.34 0.68 13.14
CA SER A 112 -4.54 1.25 12.06
C SER A 112 -5.34 1.28 10.74
N PRO A 113 -5.09 2.26 9.84
CA PRO A 113 -5.65 2.27 8.50
C PRO A 113 -5.33 0.99 7.73
N VAL A 114 -6.35 0.47 7.03
CA VAL A 114 -6.22 -0.69 6.14
C VAL A 114 -6.49 -0.24 4.70
N ILE A 115 -5.50 -0.43 3.83
CA ILE A 115 -5.53 -0.13 2.41
C ILE A 115 -5.68 -1.44 1.65
N ILE A 116 -6.73 -1.59 0.87
CA ILE A 116 -6.90 -2.74 -0.02
C ILE A 116 -6.01 -2.54 -1.25
N ALA A 117 -4.95 -3.36 -1.36
CA ALA A 117 -3.95 -3.26 -2.43
C ALA A 117 -4.51 -3.76 -3.76
N HIS A 118 -4.25 -2.97 -4.81
CA HIS A 118 -4.56 -3.27 -6.22
C HIS A 118 -5.74 -4.24 -6.46
N PRO A 119 -6.96 -3.90 -6.01
CA PRO A 119 -8.09 -4.84 -6.00
C PRO A 119 -8.47 -5.32 -7.41
N ASN A 120 -8.18 -4.53 -8.44
CA ASN A 120 -8.40 -4.91 -9.83
C ASN A 120 -7.48 -6.02 -10.34
N ALA A 121 -6.33 -6.26 -9.67
CA ALA A 121 -5.39 -7.30 -10.04
C ALA A 121 -5.63 -8.62 -9.29
N LEU A 122 -6.37 -8.58 -8.18
CA LEU A 122 -6.68 -9.73 -7.32
C LEU A 122 -8.13 -10.19 -7.41
N ASP A 123 -8.88 -9.65 -8.38
CA ASP A 123 -10.32 -9.89 -8.56
C ASP A 123 -11.14 -9.61 -7.27
N THR A 124 -10.70 -8.66 -6.44
CA THR A 124 -11.39 -8.31 -5.19
C THR A 124 -12.79 -7.78 -5.48
N ASN A 125 -13.79 -8.32 -4.79
CA ASN A 125 -15.15 -7.78 -4.86
C ASN A 125 -15.33 -6.63 -3.87
N LEU A 126 -15.15 -5.40 -4.36
CA LEU A 126 -15.28 -4.16 -3.57
C LEU A 126 -16.66 -3.98 -2.91
N ASN A 127 -17.71 -4.69 -3.34
CA ASN A 127 -18.99 -4.65 -2.64
C ASN A 127 -18.93 -5.28 -1.24
N ARG A 128 -17.99 -6.20 -1.03
CA ARG A 128 -17.81 -6.97 0.20
C ARG A 128 -16.79 -6.35 1.16
N VAL A 129 -15.94 -5.45 0.66
CA VAL A 129 -14.92 -4.75 1.47
C VAL A 129 -15.60 -3.76 2.44
N PRO A 130 -15.26 -3.75 3.74
CA PRO A 130 -15.81 -2.79 4.70
C PRO A 130 -15.51 -1.34 4.31
N GLY A 131 -16.51 -0.45 4.39
CA GLY A 131 -16.39 0.97 3.98
C GLY A 131 -15.36 1.80 4.75
N GLN A 132 -14.86 1.28 5.88
CA GLN A 132 -13.81 1.89 6.68
C GLN A 132 -12.42 1.77 6.02
N CYS A 133 -12.23 0.78 5.14
CA CYS A 133 -10.99 0.59 4.41
C CYS A 133 -10.76 1.74 3.42
N LEU A 134 -9.49 1.94 3.10
CA LEU A 134 -9.06 2.72 1.95
C LEU A 134 -8.93 1.79 0.74
N VAL A 135 -9.16 2.32 -0.45
CA VAL A 135 -8.95 1.59 -1.71
C VAL A 135 -7.78 2.18 -2.46
N GLU A 136 -6.84 1.33 -2.87
CA GLU A 136 -5.68 1.75 -3.62
C GLU A 136 -5.98 1.92 -5.12
N LEU A 137 -5.54 3.03 -5.70
CA LEU A 137 -5.25 3.15 -7.13
C LEU A 137 -3.76 2.91 -7.33
N ASN A 138 -3.42 1.68 -7.69
CA ASN A 138 -2.06 1.19 -7.77
C ASN A 138 -1.44 1.48 -9.13
N ASN A 139 -0.33 2.21 -9.20
CA ASN A 139 0.27 2.61 -10.46
C ASN A 139 0.78 1.41 -11.29
N ARG A 140 1.28 0.35 -10.64
CA ARG A 140 1.76 -0.87 -11.28
C ARG A 140 0.64 -1.65 -11.97
N TYR A 141 -0.59 -1.62 -11.45
CA TYR A 141 -1.68 -2.49 -11.93
C TYR A 141 -2.93 -1.81 -12.47
N VAL A 142 -3.13 -0.50 -12.26
CA VAL A 142 -4.37 0.18 -12.64
C VAL A 142 -4.67 0.08 -14.15
N TRP A 143 -3.64 0.00 -14.99
CA TRP A 143 -3.76 -0.15 -16.45
C TRP A 143 -4.36 -1.48 -16.91
N ARG A 144 -4.44 -2.49 -16.03
CA ARG A 144 -4.94 -3.84 -16.36
C ARG A 144 -6.47 -3.93 -16.41
N CYS A 145 -7.19 -2.84 -16.13
CA CYS A 145 -8.65 -2.85 -16.12
C CYS A 145 -9.25 -1.58 -16.73
N ASP A 146 -10.54 -1.63 -17.05
CA ASP A 146 -11.35 -0.42 -17.23
C ASP A 146 -11.65 0.16 -15.84
N TRP A 147 -10.84 1.13 -15.43
CA TRP A 147 -10.97 1.74 -14.09
C TRP A 147 -12.31 2.44 -13.89
N MET A 148 -12.91 3.03 -14.93
CA MET A 148 -14.22 3.68 -14.83
C MET A 148 -15.30 2.65 -14.49
N ARG A 149 -15.23 1.47 -15.11
CA ARG A 149 -16.16 0.38 -14.83
C ARG A 149 -15.90 -0.29 -13.47
N PHE A 150 -14.63 -0.51 -13.11
CA PHE A 150 -14.28 -1.23 -11.89
C PHE A 150 -14.42 -0.35 -10.63
N TYR A 151 -13.78 0.82 -10.60
CA TYR A 151 -13.76 1.71 -9.43
C TYR A 151 -14.94 2.70 -9.40
N GLY A 152 -15.45 3.12 -10.56
CA GLY A 152 -16.48 4.15 -10.68
C GLY A 152 -17.72 3.95 -9.79
N PRO A 153 -18.30 2.73 -9.72
CA PRO A 153 -19.45 2.45 -8.84
C PRO A 153 -19.19 2.66 -7.35
N HIS A 154 -17.92 2.67 -6.93
CA HIS A 154 -17.51 2.68 -5.52
C HIS A 154 -16.91 4.00 -5.06
N ARG A 155 -16.80 5.00 -5.94
CA ARG A 155 -16.11 6.28 -5.68
C ARG A 155 -16.67 7.10 -4.51
N GLN A 156 -17.94 6.89 -4.15
CA GLN A 156 -18.60 7.57 -3.02
C GLN A 156 -18.60 6.73 -1.74
N ARG A 157 -18.28 5.44 -1.83
CA ARG A 157 -18.26 4.51 -0.68
C ARG A 157 -16.91 4.51 0.01
N PHE A 158 -15.83 4.64 -0.74
CA PHE A 158 -14.47 4.56 -0.22
C PHE A 158 -13.72 5.86 -0.37
N ARG A 159 -12.73 6.03 0.52
CA ARG A 159 -11.63 6.99 0.32
C ARG A 159 -10.51 6.27 -0.43
N PHE A 160 -9.78 7.02 -1.25
CA PHE A 160 -8.77 6.46 -2.14
C PHE A 160 -7.37 6.93 -1.76
N VAL A 161 -6.40 6.04 -1.91
CA VAL A 161 -4.96 6.37 -1.87
C VAL A 161 -4.35 6.01 -3.21
N ILE A 162 -3.30 6.74 -3.59
CA ILE A 162 -2.59 6.52 -4.85
C ILE A 162 -1.16 6.13 -4.50
N ASN A 163 -0.75 4.93 -4.91
CA ASN A 163 0.59 4.44 -4.60
C ASN A 163 1.31 3.88 -5.84
N SER A 164 2.64 3.82 -5.74
CA SER A 164 3.49 3.35 -6.84
C SER A 164 3.56 1.83 -6.94
N ASP A 165 3.59 1.13 -5.79
CA ASP A 165 3.93 -0.29 -5.70
C ASP A 165 5.33 -0.54 -6.30
N ALA A 166 6.25 0.34 -5.88
CA ALA A 166 7.60 0.39 -6.42
C ALA A 166 8.49 -0.67 -5.78
N HIS A 167 9.04 -1.52 -6.64
CA HIS A 167 10.05 -2.52 -6.29
C HIS A 167 11.45 -2.11 -6.78
N GLN A 168 11.53 -1.04 -7.58
CA GLN A 168 12.75 -0.55 -8.18
C GLN A 168 12.75 0.98 -8.19
N PRO A 169 13.93 1.63 -8.21
CA PRO A 169 14.00 3.09 -8.07
C PRO A 169 13.23 3.85 -9.15
N LEU A 170 13.20 3.30 -10.37
CA LEU A 170 12.48 3.90 -11.50
C LEU A 170 10.97 3.69 -11.46
N TRP A 171 10.45 2.91 -10.52
CA TRP A 171 9.02 2.61 -10.39
C TRP A 171 8.30 3.51 -9.38
N LEU A 172 9.01 4.43 -8.71
CA LEU A 172 8.44 5.39 -7.75
C LEU A 172 7.44 6.41 -8.35
N GLY A 173 7.17 6.34 -9.66
CA GLY A 173 6.19 7.19 -10.32
C GLY A 173 4.75 6.75 -10.05
N GLN A 174 3.82 7.70 -10.09
CA GLN A 174 2.38 7.46 -9.94
C GLN A 174 1.54 8.00 -11.12
N SER A 175 2.18 8.29 -12.25
CA SER A 175 1.54 9.06 -13.35
C SER A 175 0.27 8.40 -13.89
N VAL A 176 0.23 7.08 -14.03
CA VAL A 176 -0.93 6.36 -14.59
C VAL A 176 -2.06 6.30 -13.56
N ALA A 177 -1.75 5.99 -12.30
CA ALA A 177 -2.76 5.98 -11.24
C ALA A 177 -3.34 7.37 -10.97
N ARG A 178 -2.52 8.44 -11.01
CA ARG A 178 -3.01 9.82 -10.90
C ARG A 178 -3.89 10.22 -12.08
N ARG A 179 -3.59 9.76 -13.29
CA ARG A 179 -4.48 9.95 -14.44
C ARG A 179 -5.82 9.25 -14.23
N ALA A 180 -5.81 8.00 -13.77
CA ALA A 180 -7.04 7.26 -13.47
C ALA A 180 -7.86 7.95 -12.38
N ALA A 181 -7.22 8.43 -11.30
CA ALA A 181 -7.86 9.17 -10.22
C ALA A 181 -8.58 10.43 -10.73
N ALA A 182 -7.91 11.21 -11.58
CA ALA A 182 -8.48 12.41 -12.18
C ALA A 182 -9.71 12.11 -13.06
N GLU A 183 -9.67 11.04 -13.87
CA GLU A 183 -10.80 10.64 -14.72
C GLU A 183 -11.99 10.09 -13.90
N LEU A 184 -11.70 9.36 -12.82
CA LEU A 184 -12.72 8.89 -11.88
C LEU A 184 -13.37 10.05 -11.08
N GLY A 185 -12.70 11.20 -11.03
CA GLY A 185 -13.07 12.35 -10.20
C GLY A 185 -12.91 12.06 -8.71
N VAL A 186 -11.93 11.23 -8.33
CA VAL A 186 -11.60 10.94 -6.93
C VAL A 186 -10.42 11.78 -6.47
N GLN A 187 -10.47 12.24 -5.23
CA GLN A 187 -9.37 12.92 -4.56
C GLN A 187 -8.67 11.92 -3.63
N GLU A 188 -7.34 11.92 -3.64
CA GLU A 188 -6.58 11.11 -2.69
C GLU A 188 -6.74 11.66 -1.27
N VAL A 189 -6.88 10.77 -0.29
CA VAL A 189 -6.84 11.13 1.13
C VAL A 189 -5.42 11.01 1.65
N SER A 190 -4.99 11.94 2.50
CA SER A 190 -3.71 11.82 3.19
C SER A 190 -3.82 10.87 4.37
N ILE A 191 -2.80 10.04 4.60
CA ILE A 191 -2.75 9.18 5.80
C ILE A 191 -2.74 9.99 7.12
N THR A 192 -2.27 11.24 7.10
CA THR A 192 -2.26 12.11 8.29
C THR A 192 -3.62 12.70 8.64
N ASP A 193 -4.61 12.56 7.74
CA ASP A 193 -5.96 13.10 7.90
C ASP A 193 -6.98 12.02 8.31
N LEU A 194 -6.52 10.82 8.67
CA LEU A 194 -7.36 9.65 8.96
C LEU A 194 -7.76 9.52 10.42
#